data_AF-A0A9P8I808-F1
#
_entry.id   AF-A0A9P8I808-F1
#
_cell.length_a   1.000
_cell.length_b   1.000
_cell.length_c   1.000
_cell.angle_alpha   90.00
_cell.angle_beta   90.00
_cell.angle_gamma   90.00
#
_symmetry.space_group_name_H-M   'P 1'
#
loop_
_entity.id
_entity.type
_entity.pdbx_description
1 polymer ?
#
loop_
_entity_poly.entity_id
_entity_poly.type
_entity_poly.pdbx_seq_one_letter_code
_entity_poly.pdbx_strand_id
1 'polypeptide(L)'
;MPPLTSNALRTCVRQQLPLLRSPPVIAVQQQRRGKSDEVSPTSSFDSPFRGLGASSSTMKIPDFGHYKSNRSQDSNKVFSYFMAGTLGVLSAAGAKATIQDFLVNMSASADILAMAKVEVDLSAIPEGKNVIIKWRGKPVFIRHRTPDEIEEANSVNVQSLRDPQADVDRVKRPEWLIMIGVCTHLGCVPIGEAGDYGGWFCPCHGSHYDISGRVRRGPAPLNLEVPEYDFPADDQLIIG
;
A
#
# COMPACT_ATOMS: atom_id res chain seq x y z
N MET A 1 38.95 14.58 -32.17
CA MET A 1 39.40 14.94 -30.79
C MET A 1 38.18 15.46 -30.03
N PRO A 2 37.85 14.98 -28.83
CA PRO A 2 37.65 13.59 -28.38
C PRO A 2 36.17 13.33 -27.96
N PRO A 3 35.76 12.06 -27.79
CA PRO A 3 34.50 11.66 -27.15
C PRO A 3 34.69 11.45 -25.64
N LEU A 4 33.71 11.85 -24.81
CA LEU A 4 33.68 11.53 -23.38
C LEU A 4 32.67 10.42 -23.12
N THR A 5 33.20 9.20 -23.09
CA THR A 5 32.60 8.01 -22.47
C THR A 5 32.55 8.19 -20.95
N SER A 6 31.40 7.99 -20.33
CA SER A 6 31.32 7.74 -18.88
C SER A 6 30.57 6.43 -18.63
N ASN A 7 31.35 5.36 -18.50
CA ASN A 7 30.92 4.08 -17.96
C ASN A 7 30.85 4.20 -16.43
N ALA A 8 29.64 4.28 -15.88
CA ALA A 8 29.44 4.09 -14.45
C ALA A 8 29.37 2.59 -14.14
N LEU A 9 30.53 1.98 -13.88
CA LEU A 9 30.67 0.64 -13.31
C LEU A 9 30.02 0.61 -11.92
N ARG A 10 28.90 -0.11 -11.78
CA ARG A 10 28.34 -0.48 -10.48
C ARG A 10 29.23 -1.55 -9.84
N THR A 11 30.04 -1.17 -8.88
CA THR A 11 30.75 -2.09 -7.99
C THR A 11 29.75 -2.74 -7.02
N CYS A 12 29.48 -4.03 -7.21
CA CYS A 12 28.80 -4.88 -6.24
C CYS A 12 29.71 -5.11 -5.03
N VAL A 13 29.38 -4.53 -3.89
CA VAL A 13 30.01 -4.89 -2.60
C VAL A 13 29.22 -6.04 -1.99
N ARG A 14 29.84 -7.22 -1.98
CA ARG A 14 29.35 -8.44 -1.32
C ARG A 14 29.60 -8.30 0.18
N GLN A 15 28.57 -7.97 0.97
CA GLN A 15 28.68 -8.01 2.43
C GLN A 15 28.65 -9.46 2.92
N GLN A 16 29.77 -9.93 3.46
CA GLN A 16 29.87 -11.17 4.23
C GLN A 16 29.40 -10.93 5.67
N LEU A 17 28.49 -11.78 6.15
CA LEU A 17 28.09 -11.89 7.55
C LEU A 17 29.23 -12.52 8.38
N PRO A 18 29.58 -11.97 9.56
CA PRO A 18 30.27 -12.74 10.57
C PRO A 18 29.23 -13.37 11.52
N LEU A 19 29.18 -14.70 11.52
CA LEU A 19 28.78 -15.49 12.67
C LEU A 19 29.80 -15.25 13.80
N LEU A 20 29.34 -14.92 15.00
CA LEU A 20 29.91 -15.44 16.25
C LEU A 20 29.08 -15.00 17.46
N ARG A 21 28.67 -16.02 18.22
CA ARG A 21 27.93 -16.02 19.48
C ARG A 21 28.93 -15.90 20.62
N SER A 22 28.74 -14.98 21.56
CA SER A 22 29.39 -15.00 22.88
C SER A 22 28.56 -14.21 23.91
N PRO A 23 28.43 -14.71 25.16
CA PRO A 23 27.55 -14.16 26.18
C PRO A 23 28.11 -12.89 26.83
N PRO A 24 27.27 -12.03 27.44
CA PRO A 24 27.76 -10.86 28.15
C PRO A 24 28.47 -11.29 29.45
N VAL A 25 29.74 -10.90 29.57
CA VAL A 25 30.52 -10.93 30.81
C VAL A 25 30.01 -9.80 31.71
N ILE A 26 29.52 -10.14 32.90
CA ILE A 26 29.23 -9.18 33.96
C ILE A 26 30.57 -8.66 34.49
N ALA A 27 30.94 -7.44 34.08
CA ALA A 27 32.06 -6.73 34.70
C ALA A 27 31.59 -6.17 36.06
N VAL A 28 31.94 -6.86 37.14
CA VAL A 28 31.91 -6.31 38.49
C VAL A 28 32.97 -5.22 38.56
N GLN A 29 32.55 -3.96 38.40
CA GLN A 29 33.44 -2.83 38.56
C GLN A 29 33.59 -2.53 40.05
N GLN A 30 34.63 -3.10 40.63
CA GLN A 30 35.10 -2.81 41.99
C GLN A 30 35.40 -1.30 42.08
N GLN A 31 34.61 -0.56 42.86
CA GLN A 31 34.85 0.85 43.12
C GLN A 31 36.22 1.01 43.79
N ARG A 32 37.22 1.48 43.03
CA ARG A 32 38.44 2.05 43.61
C ARG A 32 38.04 3.34 44.32
N ARG A 33 38.23 3.36 45.63
CA ARG A 33 38.11 4.53 46.50
C ARG A 33 39.16 5.56 46.08
N GLY A 34 38.78 6.44 45.16
CA GLY A 34 39.54 7.62 44.75
C GLY A 34 39.45 8.69 45.82
N LYS A 35 40.62 9.14 46.27
CA LYS A 35 40.87 10.22 47.21
C LYS A 35 40.20 11.51 46.71
N SER A 36 39.53 12.20 47.62
CA SER A 36 38.94 13.53 47.46
C SER A 36 39.97 14.54 46.92
N ASP A 37 39.62 15.29 45.88
CA ASP A 37 39.95 16.71 45.72
C ASP A 37 39.08 17.34 44.59
N GLU A 38 38.51 18.51 44.90
CA GLU A 38 37.75 19.47 44.06
C GLU A 38 36.43 19.04 43.39
N VAL A 39 35.33 19.18 44.14
CA VAL A 39 33.96 19.37 43.60
C VAL A 39 33.67 20.86 43.58
N SER A 40 33.45 21.46 42.41
CA SER A 40 32.85 22.80 42.30
C SER A 40 31.43 22.75 42.92
N PRO A 41 31.13 23.51 44.00
CA PRO A 41 29.86 23.45 44.68
C PRO A 41 28.95 24.56 44.13
N THR A 42 28.21 24.31 43.06
CA THR A 42 27.29 25.34 42.52
C THR A 42 25.84 24.90 42.36
N SER A 43 25.43 23.80 42.99
CA SER A 43 24.00 23.51 43.19
C SER A 43 23.67 23.36 44.68
N SER A 44 23.59 24.50 45.38
CA SER A 44 22.93 24.55 46.68
C SER A 44 21.41 24.66 46.47
N PHE A 45 20.68 23.60 46.81
CA PHE A 45 19.21 23.68 46.93
C PHE A 45 18.86 24.31 48.28
N ASP A 46 18.59 25.61 48.26
CA ASP A 46 18.12 26.31 49.45
C ASP A 46 16.63 26.05 49.61
N SER A 47 16.26 25.18 50.56
CA SER A 47 14.86 24.86 50.77
C SER A 47 14.19 26.04 51.51
N PRO A 48 13.02 26.52 51.05
CA PRO A 48 12.30 27.61 51.71
C PRO A 48 11.78 27.22 53.11
N PHE A 49 12.02 25.97 53.53
CA PHE A 49 11.62 25.40 54.81
C PHE A 49 12.79 25.20 55.79
N ARG A 50 14.03 25.52 55.39
CA ARG A 50 15.21 25.34 56.24
C ARG A 50 15.21 26.38 57.38
N GLY A 51 15.18 25.91 58.63
CA GLY A 51 15.27 26.77 59.83
C GLY A 51 13.94 27.07 60.55
N LEU A 52 12.83 26.45 60.16
CA LEU A 52 11.56 26.55 60.88
C LEU A 52 11.61 25.70 62.17
N GLY A 53 12.13 26.28 63.25
CA GLY A 53 12.02 25.69 64.60
C GLY A 53 10.55 25.61 65.07
N ALA A 54 10.29 24.79 66.09
CA ALA A 54 8.97 24.40 66.62
C ALA A 54 8.00 25.53 67.06
N SER A 55 8.36 26.81 66.84
CA SER A 55 7.60 28.02 67.23
C SER A 55 7.24 28.92 66.02
N SER A 56 7.58 28.53 64.79
CA SER A 56 7.21 29.32 63.61
C SER A 56 5.77 29.04 63.18
N SER A 57 4.96 30.09 63.04
CA SER A 57 3.57 29.98 62.59
C SER A 57 3.49 29.33 61.21
N THR A 58 2.70 28.24 61.12
CA THR A 58 2.37 27.57 59.85
C THR A 58 1.63 28.46 58.86
N MET A 59 1.15 29.63 59.30
CA MET A 59 0.44 30.61 58.49
C MET A 59 1.37 31.61 57.78
N LYS A 60 2.68 31.63 58.10
CA LYS A 60 3.65 32.53 57.45
C LYS A 60 4.28 31.84 56.25
N ILE A 61 3.79 32.18 55.05
CA ILE A 61 4.31 31.64 53.79
C ILE A 61 5.77 32.12 53.59
N PRO A 62 6.73 31.22 53.29
CA PRO A 62 8.10 31.58 52.92
C PRO A 62 8.16 32.50 51.69
N ASP A 63 9.26 33.24 51.54
CA ASP A 63 9.45 34.11 50.38
C ASP A 63 9.78 33.26 49.12
N PHE A 64 8.93 33.39 48.10
CA PHE A 64 9.10 32.76 46.79
C PHE A 64 9.45 33.78 45.69
N GLY A 65 9.89 34.99 46.05
CA GLY A 65 10.22 36.06 45.12
C GLY A 65 11.20 35.63 44.01
N HIS A 66 12.19 34.80 44.35
CA HIS A 66 13.16 34.26 43.37
C HIS A 66 12.50 33.36 42.30
N TYR A 67 11.39 32.70 42.61
CA TYR A 67 10.68 31.80 41.69
C TYR A 67 9.49 32.46 40.98
N LYS A 68 9.10 33.67 41.41
CA LYS A 68 7.96 34.38 40.86
C LYS A 68 8.34 35.06 39.55
N SER A 69 7.61 34.75 38.49
CA SER A 69 7.78 35.44 37.21
C SER A 69 7.35 36.91 37.33
N ASN A 70 8.11 37.83 36.73
CA ASN A 70 7.74 39.24 36.62
C ASN A 70 6.73 39.54 35.49
N ARG A 71 6.30 38.52 34.73
CA ARG A 71 5.36 38.65 33.60
C ARG A 71 3.90 38.49 34.05
N SER A 72 2.95 38.99 33.25
CA SER A 72 1.52 38.84 33.53
C SER A 72 1.12 37.36 33.54
N GLN A 73 0.16 37.01 34.40
CA GLN A 73 -0.31 35.64 34.57
C GLN A 73 -0.74 35.01 33.22
N ASP A 74 -1.43 35.78 32.38
CA ASP A 74 -1.91 35.31 31.08
C ASP A 74 -0.78 35.03 30.11
N SER A 75 0.26 35.87 30.08
CA SER A 75 1.42 35.64 29.20
C SER A 75 2.17 34.35 29.55
N ASN A 76 2.29 34.02 30.85
CA ASN A 76 2.92 32.77 31.28
C ASN A 76 2.05 31.56 30.93
N LYS A 77 0.72 31.65 31.11
CA LYS A 77 -0.21 30.58 30.72
C LYS A 77 -0.15 30.31 29.22
N VAL A 78 -0.20 31.37 28.41
CA VAL A 78 -0.10 31.24 26.94
C VAL A 78 1.22 30.62 26.54
N PHE A 79 2.34 31.04 27.15
CA PHE A 79 3.64 30.43 26.88
C PHE A 79 3.68 28.95 27.27
N SER A 80 3.17 28.59 28.46
CA SER A 80 3.12 27.19 28.90
C SER A 80 2.23 26.32 28.00
N TYR A 81 1.05 26.80 27.60
CA TYR A 81 0.18 26.09 26.66
C TYR A 81 0.76 26.02 25.26
N PHE A 82 1.47 27.05 24.81
CA PHE A 82 2.17 27.02 23.53
C PHE A 82 3.26 25.95 23.52
N MET A 83 4.08 25.86 24.57
CA MET A 83 5.13 24.83 24.68
C MET A 83 4.52 23.42 24.76
N ALA A 84 3.51 23.22 25.60
CA ALA A 84 2.82 21.93 25.72
C ALA A 84 2.07 21.54 24.44
N GLY A 85 1.40 22.50 23.79
CA GLY A 85 0.69 22.31 22.52
C GLY A 85 1.63 21.99 21.37
N THR A 86 2.76 22.70 21.27
CA THR A 86 3.79 22.42 20.26
C THR A 86 4.37 21.03 20.42
N LEU A 87 4.69 20.62 21.66
CA LEU A 87 5.12 19.26 21.95
C LEU A 87 4.05 18.24 21.55
N GLY A 88 2.78 18.49 21.90
CA GLY A 88 1.66 17.63 21.52
C GLY A 88 1.50 17.46 20.01
N VAL A 89 1.65 18.53 19.23
CA VAL A 89 1.61 18.49 17.75
C VAL A 89 2.76 17.64 17.20
N LEU A 90 3.99 17.84 17.69
CA LEU A 90 5.14 17.04 17.26
C LEU A 90 4.99 15.56 17.62
N SER A 91 4.52 15.27 18.83
CA SER A 91 4.24 13.89 19.26
C SER A 91 3.14 13.24 18.42
N ALA A 92 2.07 13.96 18.10
CA ALA A 92 1.00 13.45 17.24
C ALA A 92 1.49 13.19 15.80
N ALA A 93 2.32 14.08 15.25
CA ALA A 93 2.93 13.88 13.94
C ALA A 93 3.87 12.65 13.92
N GLY A 94 4.68 12.48 14.97
CA GLY A 94 5.53 11.30 15.14
C GLY A 94 4.72 10.01 15.23
N ALA A 95 3.67 9.99 16.06
CA ALA A 95 2.78 8.85 16.19
C ALA A 95 2.10 8.49 14.85
N LYS A 96 1.63 9.50 14.11
CA LYS A 96 1.05 9.30 12.77
C LYS A 96 2.06 8.66 11.82
N ALA A 97 3.30 9.18 11.76
CA ALA A 97 4.34 8.65 10.89
C ALA A 97 4.64 7.18 11.23
N THR A 98 4.81 6.86 12.52
CA THR A 98 5.04 5.49 12.96
C THR A 98 3.91 4.54 12.56
N ILE A 99 2.65 4.91 12.79
CA ILE A 99 1.49 4.08 12.41
C ILE A 99 1.41 3.92 10.88
N GLN A 100 1.66 5.01 10.14
CA GLN A 100 1.65 4.99 8.69
C GLN A 100 2.72 4.03 8.14
N ASP A 101 3.92 4.02 8.69
CA ASP A 101 4.99 3.11 8.25
C ASP A 101 4.61 1.64 8.46
N PHE A 102 4.00 1.30 9.60
CA PHE A 102 3.48 -0.05 9.83
C PHE A 102 2.37 -0.44 8.84
N LEU A 103 1.47 0.48 8.52
CA LEU A 103 0.40 0.24 7.55
C LEU A 103 0.95 0.07 6.12
N VAL A 104 1.90 0.89 5.70
CA VAL A 104 2.54 0.79 4.37
C VAL A 104 3.36 -0.50 4.28
N ASN A 105 4.01 -0.92 5.35
CA ASN A 105 4.74 -2.20 5.40
C ASN A 105 3.82 -3.43 5.24
N MET A 106 2.53 -3.30 5.58
CA MET A 106 1.51 -4.34 5.34
C MET A 106 0.74 -4.15 4.02
N SER A 107 0.99 -3.06 3.29
CA SER A 107 0.36 -2.77 2.00
C SER A 107 1.05 -3.50 0.84
N ALA A 108 0.55 -3.34 -0.38
CA ALA A 108 1.11 -4.01 -1.56
C ALA A 108 2.60 -3.64 -1.76
N SER A 109 3.46 -4.64 -1.87
CA SER A 109 4.90 -4.45 -2.07
C SER A 109 5.21 -3.97 -3.49
N ALA A 110 6.39 -3.36 -3.66
CA ALA A 110 6.82 -2.81 -4.95
C ALA A 110 6.88 -3.86 -6.08
N ASP A 111 7.15 -5.13 -5.76
CA ASP A 111 7.16 -6.23 -6.73
C ASP A 111 5.75 -6.53 -7.28
N ILE A 112 4.73 -6.49 -6.41
CA ILE A 112 3.33 -6.65 -6.85
C ILE A 112 2.87 -5.46 -7.69
N LEU A 113 3.35 -4.24 -7.37
CA LEU A 113 3.08 -3.04 -8.19
C LEU A 113 3.85 -3.08 -9.52
N ALA A 114 5.02 -3.70 -9.58
CA ALA A 114 5.73 -3.89 -10.85
C ALA A 114 4.97 -4.83 -11.79
N MET A 115 4.26 -5.82 -11.25
CA MET A 115 3.34 -6.69 -11.99
C MET A 115 1.98 -6.05 -12.31
N ALA A 116 1.83 -4.73 -12.12
CA ALA A 116 0.58 -4.02 -12.42
C ALA A 116 0.29 -3.93 -13.91
N LYS A 117 1.32 -3.98 -14.75
CA LYS A 117 1.18 -3.99 -16.21
C LYS A 117 1.74 -5.27 -16.78
N VAL A 118 0.95 -5.92 -17.65
CA VAL A 118 1.39 -7.12 -18.36
C VAL A 118 1.33 -6.84 -19.85
N GLU A 119 2.45 -7.09 -20.51
CA GLU A 119 2.58 -7.00 -21.96
C GLU A 119 2.37 -8.40 -22.54
N VAL A 120 1.51 -8.49 -23.55
CA VAL A 120 1.17 -9.73 -24.24
C VAL A 120 1.41 -9.53 -25.72
N ASP A 121 2.13 -10.48 -26.32
CA ASP A 121 2.30 -10.54 -27.77
C ASP A 121 1.05 -11.17 -28.41
N LEU A 122 0.40 -10.41 -29.28
CA LEU A 122 -0.82 -10.78 -29.98
C LEU A 122 -0.53 -11.76 -31.13
N SER A 123 0.68 -11.73 -31.70
CA SER A 123 1.06 -12.59 -32.83
C SER A 123 1.11 -14.07 -32.47
N ALA A 124 1.29 -14.38 -31.18
CA ALA A 124 1.33 -15.74 -30.66
C ALA A 124 -0.07 -16.38 -30.54
N ILE A 125 -1.17 -15.61 -30.67
CA ILE A 125 -2.53 -16.07 -30.44
C ILE A 125 -3.25 -16.29 -31.79
N PRO A 126 -3.45 -17.55 -32.22
CA PRO A 126 -4.20 -17.84 -33.44
C PRO A 126 -5.69 -17.51 -33.26
N GLU A 127 -6.35 -17.20 -34.37
CA GLU A 127 -7.80 -16.96 -34.41
C GLU A 127 -8.62 -18.15 -33.85
N GLY A 128 -9.70 -17.84 -33.14
CA GLY A 128 -10.60 -18.80 -32.51
C GLY A 128 -10.07 -19.46 -31.25
N LYS A 129 -8.88 -19.09 -30.75
CA LYS A 129 -8.33 -19.62 -29.49
C LYS A 129 -8.43 -18.62 -28.34
N ASN A 130 -8.68 -19.19 -27.15
CA ASN A 130 -8.66 -18.49 -25.88
C ASN A 130 -7.31 -18.72 -25.18
N VAL A 131 -6.68 -17.63 -24.74
CA VAL A 131 -5.51 -17.67 -23.87
C VAL A 131 -5.88 -17.12 -22.51
N ILE A 132 -5.41 -17.78 -21.46
CA ILE A 132 -5.61 -17.37 -20.08
C ILE A 132 -4.24 -16.93 -19.53
N ILE A 133 -4.13 -15.66 -19.19
CA ILE A 133 -2.96 -15.12 -18.50
C ILE A 133 -3.33 -14.71 -17.08
N LYS A 134 -2.33 -14.57 -16.21
CA LYS A 134 -2.54 -14.10 -14.83
C LYS A 134 -2.11 -12.63 -14.72
N TRP A 135 -3.03 -11.76 -14.33
CA TRP A 135 -2.78 -10.34 -14.09
C TRP A 135 -3.34 -9.92 -12.74
N ARG A 136 -2.53 -9.28 -11.89
CA ARG A 136 -2.89 -8.89 -10.49
C ARG A 136 -3.52 -10.03 -9.67
N GLY A 137 -3.10 -11.27 -9.92
CA GLY A 137 -3.64 -12.46 -9.26
C GLY A 137 -4.97 -12.97 -9.82
N LYS A 138 -5.61 -12.23 -10.73
CA LYS A 138 -6.85 -12.61 -11.43
C LYS A 138 -6.52 -13.23 -12.80
N PRO A 139 -7.27 -14.23 -13.27
CA PRO A 139 -7.16 -14.69 -14.65
C PRO A 139 -7.73 -13.62 -15.60
N VAL A 140 -7.05 -13.35 -16.70
CA VAL A 140 -7.54 -12.54 -17.81
C VAL A 140 -7.65 -13.44 -19.03
N PHE A 141 -8.82 -13.41 -19.65
CA PHE A 141 -9.12 -14.11 -20.88
C PHE A 141 -8.84 -13.18 -22.05
N ILE A 142 -8.03 -13.66 -22.98
CA ILE A 142 -7.72 -13.01 -24.24
C ILE A 142 -8.18 -13.97 -25.33
N ARG A 143 -9.19 -13.57 -26.10
CA ARG A 143 -9.71 -14.32 -27.24
C ARG A 143 -9.48 -13.54 -28.51
N HIS A 144 -8.89 -14.22 -29.50
CA HIS A 144 -8.88 -13.75 -30.87
C HIS A 144 -10.15 -14.26 -31.56
N ARG A 145 -11.15 -13.40 -31.71
CA ARG A 145 -12.48 -13.76 -32.23
C ARG A 145 -12.48 -13.89 -33.74
N THR A 146 -13.28 -14.81 -34.26
CA THR A 146 -13.54 -14.93 -35.70
C THR A 146 -14.56 -13.88 -36.15
N PRO A 147 -14.64 -13.57 -37.46
CA PRO A 147 -15.67 -12.66 -37.99
C PRO A 147 -17.10 -13.11 -37.65
N ASP A 148 -17.36 -14.42 -37.71
CA ASP A 148 -18.66 -15.01 -37.40
C ASP A 148 -19.06 -14.79 -35.94
N GLU A 149 -18.10 -14.91 -35.01
CA GLU A 149 -18.31 -14.64 -33.58
C GLU A 149 -18.60 -13.16 -33.28
N ILE A 150 -17.98 -12.26 -34.05
CA ILE A 150 -18.21 -10.81 -33.94
C ILE A 150 -19.63 -10.48 -34.40
N GLU A 151 -20.07 -11.09 -35.51
CA GLU A 151 -21.45 -10.91 -35.99
C GLU A 151 -22.46 -11.51 -35.00
N GLU A 152 -22.19 -12.69 -34.45
CA GLU A 152 -23.01 -13.30 -33.40
C GLU A 152 -23.15 -12.35 -32.21
N ALA A 153 -22.03 -11.82 -31.68
CA ALA A 153 -22.03 -10.91 -30.53
C ALA A 153 -22.88 -9.65 -30.76
N ASN A 154 -22.82 -9.08 -31.98
CA ASN A 154 -23.53 -7.87 -32.37
C ASN A 154 -25.01 -8.10 -32.70
N SER A 155 -25.36 -9.31 -33.17
CA SER A 155 -26.75 -9.67 -33.51
C SER A 155 -27.65 -9.87 -32.28
N VAL A 156 -27.05 -10.03 -31.10
CA VAL A 156 -27.78 -10.24 -29.85
C VAL A 156 -28.56 -8.99 -29.45
N ASN A 157 -29.86 -9.16 -29.18
CA ASN A 157 -30.72 -8.08 -28.68
C ASN A 157 -30.26 -7.62 -27.28
N VAL A 158 -29.63 -6.44 -27.22
CA VAL A 158 -29.00 -5.89 -26.00
C VAL A 158 -30.00 -5.66 -24.86
N GLN A 159 -31.26 -5.33 -25.17
CA GLN A 159 -32.30 -5.04 -24.18
C GLN A 159 -32.80 -6.30 -23.45
N SER A 160 -32.64 -7.47 -24.06
CA SER A 160 -33.02 -8.75 -23.44
C SER A 160 -32.02 -9.25 -22.39
N LEU A 161 -30.81 -8.65 -22.33
CA LEU A 161 -29.81 -9.04 -21.36
C LEU A 161 -30.12 -8.47 -19.97
N ARG A 162 -29.66 -9.19 -18.95
CA ARG A 162 -29.73 -8.73 -17.56
C ARG A 162 -28.90 -7.45 -17.33
N ASP A 163 -27.76 -7.35 -18.00
CA ASP A 163 -26.87 -6.19 -17.99
C ASP A 163 -26.69 -5.69 -19.44
N PRO A 164 -27.50 -4.72 -19.89
CA PRO A 164 -27.50 -4.25 -21.27
C PRO A 164 -26.19 -3.54 -21.63
N GLN A 165 -25.35 -4.24 -22.38
CA GLN A 165 -24.10 -3.69 -22.91
C GLN A 165 -23.87 -4.17 -24.35
N ALA A 166 -23.60 -3.24 -25.26
CA ALA A 166 -23.24 -3.57 -26.64
C ALA A 166 -21.79 -4.08 -26.71
N ASP A 167 -21.46 -4.87 -27.73
CA ASP A 167 -20.11 -5.41 -27.88
C ASP A 167 -19.08 -4.29 -28.13
N VAL A 168 -19.46 -3.30 -28.93
CA VAL A 168 -18.64 -2.12 -29.26
C VAL A 168 -18.20 -1.30 -28.05
N ASP A 169 -18.95 -1.36 -26.94
CA ASP A 169 -18.60 -0.66 -25.70
C ASP A 169 -17.65 -1.49 -24.82
N ARG A 170 -17.48 -2.78 -25.14
CA ARG A 170 -16.64 -3.73 -24.38
C ARG A 170 -15.27 -3.94 -25.01
N VAL A 171 -15.16 -3.76 -26.31
CA VAL A 171 -13.92 -4.00 -27.06
C VAL A 171 -13.47 -2.75 -27.80
N LYS A 172 -12.16 -2.46 -27.76
CA LYS A 172 -11.56 -1.38 -28.56
C LYS A 172 -11.35 -1.83 -30.01
N ARG A 173 -10.95 -3.09 -30.21
CA ARG A 173 -10.74 -3.77 -31.49
C ARG A 173 -11.63 -5.02 -31.53
N PRO A 174 -12.59 -5.16 -32.48
CA PRO A 174 -13.59 -6.23 -32.44
C PRO A 174 -12.99 -7.64 -32.54
N GLU A 175 -11.84 -7.81 -33.17
CA GLU A 175 -11.12 -9.09 -33.24
C GLU A 175 -10.53 -9.53 -31.89
N TRP A 176 -10.30 -8.61 -30.96
CA TRP A 176 -9.68 -8.90 -29.66
C TRP A 176 -10.68 -8.68 -28.53
N LEU A 177 -11.07 -9.78 -27.88
CA LEU A 177 -11.82 -9.72 -26.63
C LEU A 177 -10.87 -9.92 -25.45
N ILE A 178 -10.74 -8.90 -24.62
CA ILE A 178 -9.96 -8.93 -23.39
C ILE A 178 -10.94 -8.73 -22.22
N MET A 179 -10.97 -9.69 -21.30
CA MET A 179 -11.82 -9.59 -20.11
C MET A 179 -11.25 -10.32 -18.92
N ILE A 180 -11.61 -9.89 -17.72
CA ILE A 180 -11.24 -10.54 -16.47
C ILE A 180 -12.09 -11.80 -16.30
N GLY A 181 -11.43 -12.96 -16.19
CA GLY A 181 -12.03 -14.27 -16.02
C GLY A 181 -12.55 -14.54 -14.61
N VAL A 182 -13.13 -13.53 -13.95
CA VAL A 182 -13.66 -13.60 -12.58
C VAL A 182 -15.17 -13.45 -12.66
N CYS A 183 -15.89 -14.52 -12.37
CA CYS A 183 -17.34 -14.55 -12.37
C CYS A 183 -17.90 -13.53 -11.37
N THR A 184 -18.84 -12.69 -11.81
CA THR A 184 -19.43 -11.60 -11.01
C THR A 184 -20.39 -12.09 -9.91
N HIS A 185 -20.65 -13.40 -9.84
CA HIS A 185 -21.40 -13.99 -8.72
C HIS A 185 -20.56 -14.01 -7.43
N LEU A 186 -19.49 -14.82 -7.40
CA LEU A 186 -18.65 -15.04 -6.21
C LEU A 186 -17.15 -15.21 -6.55
N GLY A 187 -16.75 -14.84 -7.77
CA GLY A 187 -15.33 -14.81 -8.16
C GLY A 187 -14.71 -16.11 -8.65
N CYS A 188 -15.52 -17.13 -8.94
CA CYS A 188 -15.03 -18.35 -9.62
C CYS A 188 -14.49 -18.06 -11.03
N VAL A 189 -13.65 -18.94 -11.55
CA VAL A 189 -13.11 -18.84 -12.92
C VAL A 189 -14.04 -19.57 -13.90
N PRO A 190 -14.65 -18.89 -14.89
CA PRO A 190 -15.40 -19.55 -15.94
C PRO A 190 -14.50 -20.38 -16.86
N ILE A 191 -15.03 -21.48 -17.38
CA ILE A 191 -14.37 -22.34 -18.37
C ILE A 191 -14.75 -21.80 -19.76
N GLY A 192 -13.76 -21.58 -20.64
CA GLY A 192 -14.00 -21.13 -22.01
C GLY A 192 -14.45 -22.25 -22.95
N GLU A 193 -15.07 -21.88 -24.07
CA GLU A 193 -15.67 -22.81 -25.04
C GLU A 193 -16.70 -23.76 -24.41
N ALA A 194 -17.43 -23.27 -23.40
CA ALA A 194 -18.34 -24.07 -22.61
C ALA A 194 -19.64 -23.32 -22.30
N GLY A 195 -20.71 -24.10 -22.16
CA GLY A 195 -22.06 -23.60 -21.87
C GLY A 195 -22.90 -23.33 -23.11
N ASP A 196 -24.18 -23.04 -22.85
CA ASP A 196 -25.24 -22.96 -23.87
C ASP A 196 -25.11 -21.81 -24.90
N TYR A 197 -24.19 -20.86 -24.72
CA TYR A 197 -24.10 -19.63 -25.53
C TYR A 197 -22.72 -19.42 -26.18
N GLY A 198 -21.97 -20.50 -26.42
CA GLY A 198 -20.71 -20.44 -27.19
C GLY A 198 -19.56 -19.67 -26.54
N GLY A 199 -19.72 -19.13 -25.32
CA GLY A 199 -18.72 -18.36 -24.62
C GLY A 199 -18.12 -19.10 -23.43
N TRP A 200 -18.53 -18.71 -22.22
CA TRP A 200 -17.97 -19.23 -20.98
C TRP A 200 -19.03 -19.78 -20.02
N PHE A 201 -18.65 -20.84 -19.31
CA PHE A 201 -19.49 -21.47 -18.30
C PHE A 201 -18.81 -21.47 -16.92
N CYS A 202 -19.48 -20.92 -15.92
CA CYS A 202 -19.02 -20.94 -14.53
C CYS A 202 -19.64 -22.13 -13.77
N PRO A 203 -18.87 -23.20 -13.47
CA PRO A 203 -19.40 -24.44 -12.88
C PRO A 203 -19.89 -24.29 -11.43
N CYS A 204 -19.49 -23.23 -10.73
CA CYS A 204 -19.83 -23.07 -9.31
C CYS A 204 -21.34 -23.00 -9.04
N HIS A 205 -22.09 -22.23 -9.85
CA HIS A 205 -23.54 -22.06 -9.70
C HIS A 205 -24.26 -21.99 -11.05
N GLY A 206 -23.62 -22.47 -12.13
CA GLY A 206 -24.20 -22.54 -13.46
C GLY A 206 -24.48 -21.18 -14.10
N SER A 207 -23.54 -20.22 -13.99
CA SER A 207 -23.67 -18.96 -14.75
C SER A 207 -23.10 -19.14 -16.15
N HIS A 208 -23.84 -18.73 -17.17
CA HIS A 208 -23.43 -18.80 -18.57
C HIS A 208 -23.20 -17.40 -19.12
N TYR A 209 -22.12 -17.27 -19.86
CA TYR A 209 -21.69 -16.06 -20.54
C TYR A 209 -21.61 -16.31 -22.04
N ASP A 210 -22.01 -15.32 -22.83
CA ASP A 210 -21.89 -15.37 -24.29
C ASP A 210 -20.45 -15.07 -24.78
N ILE A 211 -20.25 -15.06 -26.10
CA ILE A 211 -18.95 -14.79 -26.74
C ILE A 211 -18.39 -13.38 -26.49
N SER A 212 -19.18 -12.45 -25.96
CA SER A 212 -18.74 -11.11 -25.52
C SER A 212 -18.48 -11.06 -24.00
N GLY A 213 -18.67 -12.18 -23.30
CA GLY A 213 -18.55 -12.27 -21.84
C GLY A 213 -19.74 -11.68 -21.09
N ARG A 214 -20.90 -11.54 -21.74
CA ARG A 214 -22.12 -11.01 -21.13
C ARG A 214 -22.93 -12.11 -20.48
N VAL A 215 -23.50 -11.84 -19.31
CA VAL A 215 -24.27 -12.83 -18.56
C VAL A 215 -25.62 -13.09 -19.25
N ARG A 216 -25.90 -14.38 -19.51
CA ARG A 216 -27.14 -14.83 -20.16
C ARG A 216 -28.04 -15.60 -19.20
N ARG A 217 -27.43 -16.41 -18.34
CA ARG A 217 -28.12 -17.32 -17.42
C ARG A 217 -27.36 -17.47 -16.12
N GLY A 218 -28.08 -17.81 -15.05
CA GLY A 218 -27.52 -18.12 -13.73
C GLY A 218 -27.67 -16.99 -12.72
N PRO A 219 -27.05 -17.11 -11.54
CA PRO A 219 -27.15 -16.11 -10.47
C PRO A 219 -26.22 -14.90 -10.62
N ALA A 220 -25.26 -14.92 -11.57
CA ALA A 220 -24.40 -13.77 -11.82
C ALA A 220 -25.22 -12.51 -12.17
N PRO A 221 -24.99 -11.37 -11.49
CA PRO A 221 -25.78 -10.15 -11.70
C PRO A 221 -25.28 -9.31 -12.89
N LEU A 222 -23.98 -9.38 -13.20
CA LEU A 222 -23.30 -8.47 -14.14
C LEU A 222 -22.49 -9.23 -15.19
N ASN A 223 -22.16 -8.57 -16.30
CA ASN A 223 -21.24 -9.07 -17.32
C ASN A 223 -19.80 -9.19 -16.77
N LEU A 224 -18.95 -9.98 -17.44
CA LEU A 224 -17.53 -10.05 -17.07
C LEU A 224 -16.85 -8.69 -17.27
N GLU A 225 -16.04 -8.31 -16.28
CA GLU A 225 -15.35 -7.02 -16.24
C GLU A 225 -14.28 -6.96 -17.35
N VAL A 226 -14.22 -5.84 -18.05
CA VAL A 226 -13.17 -5.57 -19.05
C VAL A 226 -12.09 -4.76 -18.33
N PRO A 227 -10.81 -5.22 -18.29
CA PRO A 227 -9.75 -4.45 -17.67
C PRO A 227 -9.41 -3.23 -18.54
N GLU A 228 -8.71 -2.24 -17.98
CA GLU A 228 -8.08 -1.22 -18.82
C GLU A 228 -6.91 -1.85 -19.59
N TYR A 229 -6.89 -1.66 -20.90
CA TYR A 229 -5.82 -2.15 -21.77
C TYR A 229 -5.60 -1.20 -22.93
N ASP A 230 -4.39 -1.19 -23.49
CA ASP A 230 -4.05 -0.36 -24.64
C ASP A 230 -3.23 -1.16 -25.67
N PHE A 231 -3.29 -0.69 -26.92
CA PHE A 231 -2.55 -1.25 -28.05
C PHE A 231 -1.50 -0.24 -28.50
N PRO A 232 -0.30 -0.21 -27.88
CA PRO A 232 0.77 0.70 -28.29
C PRO A 232 1.31 0.39 -29.69
N ALA A 233 1.24 -0.87 -30.12
CA ALA A 233 1.61 -1.36 -31.44
C ALA A 233 0.60 -2.42 -31.90
N ASP A 234 0.63 -2.79 -33.18
CA ASP A 234 -0.35 -3.72 -33.75
C ASP A 234 -0.25 -5.14 -33.16
N ASP A 235 0.94 -5.54 -32.72
CA ASP A 235 1.32 -6.83 -32.17
C ASP A 235 1.45 -6.86 -30.64
N GLN A 236 1.33 -5.70 -29.97
CA GLN A 236 1.54 -5.61 -28.52
C GLN A 236 0.27 -5.14 -27.81
N LEU A 237 -0.13 -5.90 -26.78
CA LEU A 237 -1.22 -5.56 -25.87
C LEU A 237 -0.66 -5.28 -24.47
N ILE A 238 -0.99 -4.13 -23.90
CA ILE A 238 -0.64 -3.80 -22.50
C ILE A 238 -1.91 -3.77 -21.69
N ILE A 239 -1.96 -4.55 -20.61
CA ILE A 239 -3.09 -4.58 -19.66
C ILE A 239 -2.65 -3.92 -18.35
N GLY A 240 -3.33 -2.84 -17.95
CA GLY A 240 -3.20 -2.20 -16.63
C GLY A 240 -3.05 -0.69 -16.59
#